data_AF-A0A3B3UKY5-F1
#
_entry.id   AF-A0A3B3UKY5-F1
#
_cell.length_a   1.000
_cell.length_b   1.000
_cell.length_c   1.000
_cell.angle_alpha   90.00
_cell.angle_beta   90.00
_cell.angle_gamma   90.00
#
_symmetry.space_group_name_H-M   'P 1'
#
loop_
_entity.id
_entity.type
_entity.pdbx_description
1 polymer ?
#
loop_
_entity_poly.entity_id
_entity_poly.type
_entity_poly.pdbx_seq_one_letter_code
_entity_poly.pdbx_strand_id
1 'polypeptide(L)'
;MTLYLQKHDYRKEHPVTEDMVGVHHSLAEPAADYTKKPHVFRLQTADWRVFLFQASSKAEMNSWICRINLVSALHSSPPFPAAVGSQRRFFRPILPASKSAHSLERQLQCHAGKLDSFKADLLHQQENPPDSKKAKTRDLEEHRVRTEYLQFEVCRYETYIQVLEAWKTVPKTEDDALATAGLKLFDKATCGDCMGDEDDDEGGLKRSYSSPSLDLEVASPTIVKVKRNISERRTYRRTIVPRFKEA
;
A
#
# COMPACT_ATOMS: atom_id res chain seq x y z
N MET A 1 -10.93 -2.50 1.76
CA MET A 1 -10.93 -1.85 3.07
C MET A 1 -10.50 -0.43 2.82
N THR A 2 -11.29 0.51 3.32
CA THR A 2 -11.24 1.91 2.88
C THR A 2 -11.47 2.80 4.08
N LEU A 3 -10.67 3.84 4.22
CA LEU A 3 -10.93 4.95 5.13
C LEU A 3 -11.80 5.97 4.39
N TYR A 4 -12.90 6.36 5.03
CA TYR A 4 -13.79 7.40 4.54
C TYR A 4 -13.48 8.68 5.31
N LEU A 5 -13.05 9.72 4.59
CA LEU A 5 -12.74 11.00 5.19
C LEU A 5 -13.97 11.90 5.14
N GLN A 6 -14.67 12.00 6.28
CA GLN A 6 -15.89 12.78 6.38
C GLN A 6 -15.60 14.22 6.80
N LYS A 7 -16.15 15.19 6.06
CA LYS A 7 -16.16 16.59 6.47
C LYS A 7 -17.27 16.83 7.50
N HIS A 8 -16.96 17.59 8.55
CA HIS A 8 -17.88 17.88 9.66
C HIS A 8 -19.18 18.60 9.22
N ASP A 9 -19.17 19.30 8.08
CA ASP A 9 -20.34 20.01 7.54
C ASP A 9 -21.32 19.06 6.80
N TYR A 10 -21.40 17.79 7.21
CA TYR A 10 -22.26 16.77 6.61
C TYR A 10 -23.74 17.16 6.72
N ARG A 11 -24.30 17.66 5.61
CA ARG A 11 -25.75 17.71 5.38
C ARG A 11 -26.14 16.46 4.57
N LYS A 12 -27.10 15.68 5.06
CA LYS A 12 -27.64 14.44 4.44
C LYS A 12 -28.11 14.59 2.98
N GLU A 13 -28.16 15.79 2.43
CA GLU A 13 -28.82 16.14 1.16
C GLU A 13 -27.88 16.25 -0.04
N HIS A 14 -26.55 16.22 0.14
CA HIS A 14 -25.61 16.35 -0.98
C HIS A 14 -24.70 15.11 -1.08
N PRO A 15 -24.72 14.36 -2.21
CA PRO A 15 -23.76 13.31 -2.47
C PRO A 15 -22.42 13.99 -2.83
N VAL A 16 -21.66 14.38 -1.81
CA VAL A 16 -20.29 14.83 -1.98
C VAL A 16 -19.44 13.60 -2.24
N THR A 17 -18.57 13.67 -3.25
CA THR A 17 -17.52 12.67 -3.50
C THR A 17 -16.79 12.40 -2.19
N GLU A 18 -16.97 11.20 -1.65
CA GLU A 18 -16.29 10.76 -0.45
C GLU A 18 -14.80 10.64 -0.78
N ASP A 19 -13.95 11.38 -0.05
CA ASP A 19 -12.50 11.18 -0.14
C ASP A 19 -12.20 9.81 0.49
N MET A 20 -11.99 8.82 -0.38
CA MET A 20 -11.79 7.42 -0.02
C MET A 20 -10.31 7.05 -0.14
N VAL A 21 -9.74 6.53 0.94
CA VAL A 21 -8.36 6.03 0.96
C VAL A 21 -8.35 4.52 1.13
N GLY A 22 -7.92 3.78 0.10
CA GLY A 22 -7.76 2.33 0.19
C GLY A 22 -6.61 1.95 1.12
N VAL A 23 -6.86 1.10 2.12
CA VAL A 23 -5.84 0.64 3.08
C VAL A 23 -5.21 -0.70 2.73
N HIS A 24 -5.62 -1.33 1.62
CA HIS A 24 -4.97 -2.54 1.15
C HIS A 24 -3.49 -2.28 0.90
N HIS A 25 -2.64 -3.19 1.40
CA HIS A 25 -1.19 -3.07 1.31
C HIS A 25 -0.59 -1.77 1.88
N SER A 26 -1.35 -1.08 2.73
CA SER A 26 -0.88 0.14 3.36
C SER A 26 0.01 -0.15 4.57
N LEU A 27 0.91 0.78 4.86
CA LEU A 27 1.69 0.78 6.09
C LEU A 27 1.47 2.11 6.81
N ALA A 28 1.03 2.01 8.07
CA ALA A 28 0.94 3.13 8.98
C ALA A 28 2.13 3.10 9.95
N GLU A 29 2.76 4.25 10.19
CA GLU A 29 3.89 4.38 11.11
C GLU A 29 3.97 5.80 11.71
N PRO A 30 4.61 6.00 12.86
CA PRO A 30 4.83 7.33 13.40
C PRO A 30 5.62 8.22 12.44
N ALA A 31 5.21 9.48 12.28
CA ALA A 31 5.93 10.46 11.47
C ALA A 31 7.05 11.12 12.30
N ALA A 32 8.07 10.35 12.70
CA ALA A 32 9.13 10.80 13.61
C ALA A 32 9.97 11.98 13.09
N ASP A 33 10.05 12.13 11.76
CA ASP A 33 10.70 13.24 11.06
C ASP A 33 9.82 14.50 10.95
N TYR A 34 8.54 14.40 11.28
CA TYR A 34 7.60 15.52 11.23
C TYR A 34 7.52 16.25 12.56
N THR A 35 8.12 17.45 12.63
CA THR A 35 8.25 18.23 13.88
C THR A 35 7.22 19.34 14.05
N LYS A 36 6.34 19.59 13.06
CA LYS A 36 5.43 20.75 13.09
C LYS A 36 4.20 20.55 13.97
N LYS A 37 3.76 19.31 14.18
CA LYS A 37 2.61 18.98 15.03
C LYS A 37 2.89 17.67 15.77
N PRO A 38 2.40 17.52 17.02
CA PRO A 38 2.54 16.28 17.76
C PRO A 38 1.55 15.21 17.25
N HIS A 39 1.79 13.97 17.65
CA HIS A 39 0.91 12.81 17.41
C HIS A 39 0.54 12.62 15.92
N VAL A 40 1.50 12.89 15.03
CA VAL A 40 1.33 12.69 13.59
C VAL A 40 1.83 11.30 13.20
N PHE A 41 0.98 10.56 12.50
CA PHE A 41 1.36 9.32 11.83
C PHE A 41 1.26 9.47 10.31
N ARG A 42 2.09 8.72 9.60
CA ARG A 42 2.05 8.63 8.15
C ARG A 42 1.33 7.34 7.74
N LEU A 43 0.54 7.41 6.68
CA LEU A 43 -0.06 6.28 6.00
C LEU A 43 0.45 6.23 4.58
N GLN A 44 1.21 5.20 4.23
CA GLN A 44 1.67 4.94 2.88
C GLN A 44 0.80 3.86 2.23
N THR A 45 0.13 4.19 1.12
CA THR A 45 -0.80 3.29 0.42
C THR A 45 -0.10 2.41 -0.62
N ALA A 46 -0.81 1.40 -1.15
CA ALA A 46 -0.30 0.47 -2.17
C ALA A 46 0.30 1.15 -3.42
N ASP A 47 -0.23 2.31 -3.79
CA ASP A 47 0.19 3.13 -4.92
C ASP A 47 1.21 4.22 -4.51
N TRP A 48 1.84 4.07 -3.34
CA TRP A 48 2.93 4.90 -2.83
C TRP A 48 2.55 6.36 -2.55
N ARG A 49 1.25 6.67 -2.44
CA ARG A 49 0.82 7.95 -1.87
C ARG A 49 1.09 7.95 -0.37
N VAL A 50 1.46 9.10 0.16
CA VAL A 50 1.72 9.31 1.58
C VAL A 50 0.74 10.34 2.12
N PHE A 51 0.04 9.97 3.18
CA PHE A 51 -0.88 10.85 3.91
C PHE A 51 -0.34 11.06 5.32
N LEU A 52 -0.47 12.28 5.84
CA LEU A 52 -0.17 12.58 7.24
C LEU A 52 -1.48 12.82 7.99
N PHE A 53 -1.64 12.12 9.11
CA PHE A 53 -2.79 12.23 9.99
C PHE A 53 -2.32 12.69 11.36
N GLN A 54 -2.99 13.70 11.91
CA GLN A 54 -2.79 14.16 13.28
C GLN A 54 -3.87 13.53 14.16
N ALA A 55 -3.46 12.82 15.20
CA ALA A 55 -4.34 12.34 16.25
C ALA A 55 -4.45 13.35 17.40
N SER A 56 -5.45 13.20 18.26
CA SER A 56 -5.63 14.03 19.44
C SER A 56 -4.62 13.71 20.55
N SER A 57 -4.09 12.49 20.59
CA SER A 57 -3.10 12.07 21.59
C SER A 57 -2.17 10.99 21.04
N LYS A 58 -1.07 10.73 21.75
CA LYS A 58 -0.13 9.65 21.42
C LYS A 58 -0.80 8.27 21.47
N ALA A 59 -1.69 8.04 22.44
CA ALA A 59 -2.45 6.79 22.55
C ALA A 59 -3.40 6.60 21.37
N GLU A 60 -4.10 7.66 20.95
CA GLU A 60 -4.99 7.59 19.79
C GLU A 60 -4.19 7.35 18.50
N MET A 61 -3.06 8.03 18.32
CA MET A 61 -2.14 7.81 17.19
C MET A 61 -1.71 6.34 17.10
N ASN A 62 -1.28 5.74 18.21
CA ASN A 62 -0.82 4.36 18.24
C ASN A 62 -1.99 3.38 17.96
N SER A 63 -3.18 3.64 18.50
CA SER A 63 -4.38 2.84 18.20
C SER A 63 -4.73 2.89 16.70
N TRP A 64 -4.70 4.07 16.07
CA TRP A 64 -4.90 4.21 14.62
C TRP A 64 -3.88 3.41 13.81
N ILE A 65 -2.58 3.54 14.14
CA ILE A 65 -1.49 2.82 13.48
C ILE A 65 -1.73 1.30 13.57
N CYS A 66 -1.93 0.79 14.79
CA CYS A 66 -2.08 -0.65 15.03
C CYS A 66 -3.30 -1.23 14.31
N ARG A 67 -4.44 -0.53 14.34
CA ARG A 67 -5.68 -0.99 13.71
C ARG A 67 -5.61 -0.96 12.18
N ILE A 68 -5.05 0.10 11.59
CA ILE A 68 -4.87 0.17 10.13
C ILE A 68 -3.94 -0.95 9.67
N ASN A 69 -2.81 -1.16 10.37
CA ASN A 69 -1.87 -2.22 10.04
C ASN A 69 -2.48 -3.61 10.21
N LEU A 70 -3.28 -3.84 11.25
CA LEU A 70 -4.01 -5.09 11.46
C LEU A 70 -4.98 -5.39 10.30
N VAL A 71 -5.82 -4.42 9.93
CA VAL A 71 -6.77 -4.56 8.82
C VAL A 71 -6.03 -4.80 7.50
N SER A 72 -4.92 -4.11 7.29
CA SER A 72 -4.08 -4.28 6.11
C SER A 72 -3.45 -5.68 6.08
N ALA A 73 -2.94 -6.17 7.21
CA ALA A 73 -2.32 -7.49 7.33
C ALA A 73 -3.34 -8.64 7.17
N LEU A 74 -4.56 -8.50 7.71
CA LEU A 74 -5.61 -9.51 7.61
C LEU A 74 -6.18 -9.64 6.19
N HIS A 75 -6.31 -8.51 5.48
CA HIS A 75 -7.12 -8.47 4.27
C HIS A 75 -6.35 -8.19 2.98
N SER A 76 -5.04 -7.93 3.03
CA SER A 76 -4.23 -7.78 1.81
C SER A 76 -4.10 -9.13 1.09
N SER A 77 -4.56 -9.19 -0.16
CA SER A 77 -4.42 -10.37 -1.00
C SER A 77 -2.98 -10.50 -1.53
N PRO A 78 -2.50 -11.70 -1.86
CA PRO A 78 -1.15 -11.84 -2.41
C PRO A 78 -1.01 -11.06 -3.74
N PRO A 79 0.16 -10.45 -4.03
CA PRO A 79 0.40 -9.79 -5.31
C PRO A 79 0.23 -10.78 -6.46
N PHE A 80 -0.27 -10.31 -7.60
CA PHE A 80 -0.33 -11.11 -8.81
C PHE A 80 1.07 -11.63 -9.16
N PRO A 81 1.20 -12.86 -9.69
CA PRO A 81 2.47 -13.33 -10.23
C PRO A 81 2.96 -12.32 -11.26
N ALA A 82 4.24 -11.96 -11.18
CA ALA A 82 4.83 -11.01 -12.11
C ALA A 82 4.54 -11.46 -13.55
N ALA A 83 4.04 -10.54 -14.38
CA ALA A 83 3.74 -10.85 -15.77
C ALA A 83 5.00 -11.43 -16.44
N VAL A 84 4.91 -12.67 -16.92
CA VAL A 84 6.03 -13.38 -17.55
C VAL A 84 6.27 -12.75 -18.92
N GLY A 85 7.30 -11.93 -19.02
CA GLY A 85 7.75 -11.23 -20.23
C GLY A 85 9.09 -10.55 -19.97
N SER A 86 9.76 -10.04 -21.00
CA SER A 86 11.06 -9.37 -20.83
C SER A 86 10.88 -8.01 -20.16
N GLN A 87 10.70 -8.00 -18.84
CA GLN A 87 10.76 -6.80 -18.04
C GLN A 87 12.23 -6.38 -17.99
N ARG A 88 12.61 -5.45 -18.87
CA ARG A 88 14.00 -4.98 -19.01
C ARG A 88 14.46 -4.10 -17.83
N ARG A 89 13.54 -3.70 -16.94
CA ARG A 89 13.78 -2.76 -15.82
C ARG A 89 12.89 -3.06 -14.63
N PHE A 90 13.32 -2.62 -13.46
CA PHE A 90 12.51 -2.62 -12.26
C PHE A 90 11.29 -1.70 -12.40
N PHE A 91 10.15 -2.20 -11.96
CA PHE A 91 8.94 -1.43 -11.68
C PHE A 91 8.30 -2.03 -10.45
N ARG A 92 7.57 -1.20 -9.70
CA ARG A 92 6.87 -1.63 -8.49
C ARG A 92 5.73 -2.58 -8.89
N PRO A 93 5.58 -3.75 -8.25
CA PRO A 93 4.48 -4.66 -8.52
C PRO A 93 3.11 -3.98 -8.31
N ILE A 94 2.15 -4.33 -9.15
CA ILE A 94 0.76 -3.88 -8.99
C ILE A 94 0.10 -4.77 -7.93
N LEU A 95 -0.33 -4.15 -6.84
CA LEU A 95 -0.95 -4.84 -5.72
C LEU A 95 -2.48 -4.84 -5.87
N PRO A 96 -3.15 -6.01 -5.73
CA PRO A 96 -4.60 -6.09 -5.81
C PRO A 96 -5.30 -5.36 -4.64
N ALA A 97 -6.38 -4.66 -4.94
CA ALA A 97 -7.28 -4.08 -3.94
C ALA A 97 -8.38 -5.07 -3.47
N SER A 98 -8.24 -6.37 -3.76
CA SER A 98 -9.20 -7.39 -3.35
C SER A 98 -8.91 -7.90 -1.94
N LYS A 99 -9.97 -8.26 -1.21
CA LYS A 99 -9.84 -8.88 0.11
C LYS A 99 -9.27 -10.28 -0.02
N SER A 100 -8.32 -10.63 0.85
CA SER A 100 -7.81 -11.99 1.00
C SER A 100 -8.90 -12.95 1.50
N ALA A 101 -8.86 -14.19 1.01
CA ALA A 101 -9.71 -15.30 1.45
C ALA A 101 -8.98 -16.30 2.38
N HIS A 102 -7.77 -15.97 2.83
CA HIS A 102 -6.96 -16.85 3.68
C HIS A 102 -7.39 -16.79 5.15
N SER A 103 -7.17 -17.91 5.87
CA SER A 103 -7.22 -17.91 7.35
C SER A 103 -6.09 -17.07 7.94
N LEU A 104 -6.18 -16.78 9.25
CA LEU A 104 -5.13 -16.06 9.98
C LEU A 104 -3.78 -16.78 9.89
N GLU A 105 -3.73 -18.11 10.11
CA GLU A 105 -2.48 -18.88 10.04
C GLU A 105 -1.90 -18.85 8.63
N ARG A 106 -2.76 -18.95 7.62
CA ARG A 106 -2.31 -18.91 6.22
C ARG A 106 -1.82 -17.52 5.83
N GLN A 107 -2.43 -16.45 6.36
CA GLN A 107 -1.93 -15.08 6.19
C GLN A 107 -0.53 -14.93 6.78
N LEU A 108 -0.32 -15.35 8.03
CA LEU A 108 0.99 -15.32 8.69
C LEU A 108 2.06 -16.08 7.88
N GLN A 109 1.74 -17.30 7.42
CA GLN A 109 2.66 -18.09 6.61
C GLN A 109 3.01 -17.39 5.28
N CYS A 110 2.01 -16.79 4.62
CA CYS A 110 2.24 -16.04 3.38
C CYS A 110 3.11 -14.80 3.62
N HIS A 111 2.86 -14.04 4.69
CA HIS A 111 3.63 -12.84 5.02
C HIS A 111 5.06 -13.18 5.41
N ALA A 112 5.29 -14.25 6.18
CA ALA A 112 6.63 -14.73 6.53
C ALA A 112 7.44 -15.11 5.28
N GLY A 113 6.85 -15.91 4.37
CA GLY A 113 7.53 -16.25 3.12
C GLY A 113 7.82 -15.05 2.21
N LYS A 114 6.96 -14.01 2.24
CA LYS A 114 7.21 -12.75 1.54
C LYS A 114 8.36 -11.97 2.18
N LEU A 115 8.38 -11.88 3.50
CA LEU A 115 9.46 -11.23 4.24
C LEU A 115 10.81 -11.86 3.92
N ASP A 116 10.90 -13.20 3.93
CA ASP A 116 12.12 -13.93 3.60
C ASP A 116 12.57 -13.64 2.16
N SER A 117 11.63 -13.64 1.20
CA SER A 117 11.92 -13.28 -0.19
C SER A 117 12.45 -11.85 -0.33
N PHE A 118 11.83 -10.86 0.32
CA PHE A 118 12.27 -9.47 0.25
C PHE A 118 13.61 -9.24 0.95
N LYS A 119 13.87 -9.94 2.06
CA LYS A 119 15.18 -9.92 2.72
C LYS A 119 16.26 -10.51 1.83
N ALA A 120 15.99 -11.64 1.17
CA ALA A 120 16.92 -12.24 0.22
C ALA A 120 17.21 -11.32 -0.98
N ASP A 121 16.17 -10.72 -1.56
CA ASP A 121 16.31 -9.76 -2.66
C ASP A 121 17.11 -8.51 -2.24
N LEU A 122 16.88 -8.00 -1.02
CA LEU A 122 17.59 -6.85 -0.48
C LEU A 122 19.07 -7.15 -0.24
N LEU A 123 19.39 -8.33 0.30
CA LEU A 123 20.77 -8.79 0.47
C LEU A 123 21.47 -8.91 -0.88
N HIS A 124 20.84 -9.58 -1.86
CA HIS A 124 21.39 -9.69 -3.21
C HIS A 124 21.65 -8.30 -3.83
N GLN A 125 20.78 -7.32 -3.57
CA GLN A 125 20.94 -5.97 -4.08
C GLN A 125 22.08 -5.18 -3.41
N GLN A 126 22.36 -5.46 -2.14
CA GLN A 126 23.50 -4.90 -1.41
C GLN A 126 24.83 -5.54 -1.83
N GLU A 127 24.84 -6.83 -2.10
CA GLU A 127 26.02 -7.57 -2.60
C GLU A 127 26.39 -7.20 -4.04
N ASN A 128 25.43 -6.71 -4.82
CA ASN A 128 25.61 -6.29 -6.21
C ASN A 128 25.39 -4.76 -6.39
N PRO A 129 26.26 -3.90 -5.80
CA PRO A 129 26.14 -2.46 -5.98
C PRO A 129 26.51 -2.06 -7.42
N PRO A 130 25.87 -1.01 -7.97
CA PRO A 130 26.19 -0.52 -9.29
C PRO A 130 27.61 0.07 -9.30
N ASP A 131 28.43 -0.35 -10.28
CA ASP A 131 29.81 0.14 -10.42
C ASP A 131 29.79 1.65 -10.73
N SER A 132 30.23 2.47 -9.78
CA SER A 132 30.26 3.93 -9.89
C SER A 132 30.98 4.46 -11.13
N LYS A 133 31.89 3.68 -11.73
CA LYS A 133 32.64 4.07 -12.93
C LYS A 133 31.94 3.68 -14.24
N LYS A 134 30.97 2.77 -14.20
CA LYS A 134 30.31 2.20 -15.40
C LYS A 134 28.79 2.39 -15.41
N ALA A 135 28.19 2.63 -14.25
CA ALA A 135 26.75 2.80 -14.10
C ALA A 135 26.33 4.16 -14.66
N LYS A 136 25.30 4.15 -15.51
CA LYS A 136 24.67 5.40 -15.95
C LYS A 136 23.86 5.97 -14.79
N THR A 137 23.67 7.29 -14.73
CA THR A 137 22.82 7.96 -13.73
C THR A 137 21.46 7.28 -13.56
N ARG A 138 20.88 6.81 -14.67
CA ARG A 138 19.60 6.08 -14.67
C ARG A 138 19.68 4.71 -13.98
N ASP A 139 20.80 4.01 -14.11
CA ASP A 139 20.98 2.69 -13.51
C ASP A 139 21.17 2.82 -11.98
N LEU A 140 21.84 3.90 -11.53
CA LEU A 140 21.93 4.27 -10.11
C LEU A 140 20.55 4.60 -9.53
N GLU A 141 19.74 5.37 -10.25
CA GLU A 141 18.38 5.71 -9.82
C GLU A 141 17.47 4.46 -9.77
N GLU A 142 17.59 3.55 -10.74
CA GLU A 142 16.86 2.28 -10.71
C GLU A 142 17.26 1.43 -9.50
N HIS A 143 18.55 1.36 -9.18
CA HIS A 143 19.03 0.68 -7.97
C HIS A 143 18.51 1.34 -6.70
N ARG A 144 18.54 2.68 -6.62
CA ARG A 144 17.99 3.43 -5.47
C ARG A 144 16.50 3.13 -5.26
N VAL A 145 15.69 3.29 -6.30
CA VAL A 145 14.23 3.07 -6.23
C VAL A 145 13.88 1.63 -5.87
N ARG A 146 14.67 0.67 -6.36
CA ARG A 146 14.49 -0.74 -6.01
C ARG A 146 14.88 -1.04 -4.57
N THR A 147 15.96 -0.43 -4.07
CA THR A 147 16.39 -0.58 -2.66
C THR A 147 15.33 -0.01 -1.73
N GLU A 148 14.81 1.19 -2.00
CA GLU A 148 13.74 1.82 -1.23
C GLU A 148 12.47 0.98 -1.23
N TYR A 149 12.10 0.40 -2.38
CA TYR A 149 10.99 -0.53 -2.47
C TYR A 149 11.19 -1.76 -1.57
N LEU A 150 12.35 -2.42 -1.65
CA LEU A 150 12.62 -3.62 -0.87
C LEU A 150 12.64 -3.32 0.64
N GLN A 151 13.24 -2.21 1.06
CA GLN A 151 13.25 -1.78 2.46
C GLN A 151 11.82 -1.52 2.97
N PHE A 152 11.01 -0.81 2.19
CA PHE A 152 9.61 -0.57 2.53
C PHE A 152 8.81 -1.87 2.68
N GLU A 153 8.97 -2.81 1.74
CA GLU A 153 8.27 -4.09 1.79
C GLU A 153 8.71 -4.94 2.98
N VAL A 154 10.02 -4.97 3.30
CA VAL A 154 10.54 -5.63 4.51
C VAL A 154 9.85 -5.06 5.75
N CYS A 155 9.86 -3.74 5.92
CA CYS A 155 9.23 -3.08 7.06
C CYS A 155 7.72 -3.37 7.14
N ARG A 156 7.02 -3.34 5.99
CA ARG A 156 5.59 -3.64 5.92
C ARG A 156 5.28 -5.07 6.38
N TYR A 157 6.00 -6.07 5.87
CA TYR A 157 5.74 -7.47 6.23
C TYR A 157 6.19 -7.80 7.66
N GLU A 158 7.25 -7.18 8.19
CA GLU A 158 7.60 -7.29 9.60
C GLU A 158 6.48 -6.78 10.50
N THR A 159 5.96 -5.58 10.18
CA THR A 159 4.84 -4.99 10.91
C THR A 159 3.59 -5.86 10.83
N TYR A 160 3.26 -6.38 9.64
CA TYR A 160 2.12 -7.26 9.45
C TYR A 160 2.21 -8.54 10.29
N ILE A 161 3.38 -9.17 10.34
CA ILE A 161 3.58 -10.37 11.15
C ILE A 161 3.39 -10.03 12.63
N GLN A 162 4.00 -8.95 13.10
CA GLN A 162 3.88 -8.51 14.50
C GLN A 162 2.43 -8.26 14.92
N VAL A 163 1.65 -7.51 14.13
CA VAL A 163 0.24 -7.24 14.46
C VAL A 163 -0.63 -8.48 14.35
N LEU A 164 -0.36 -9.42 13.44
CA LEU A 164 -1.12 -10.66 13.33
C LEU A 164 -0.81 -11.64 14.48
N GLU A 165 0.45 -11.72 14.92
CA GLU A 165 0.82 -12.51 16.10
C GLU A 165 0.19 -11.93 17.36
N ALA A 166 0.21 -10.60 17.53
CA ALA A 166 -0.49 -9.94 18.64
C ALA A 166 -2.02 -10.14 18.55
N TRP A 167 -2.60 -10.14 17.36
CA TRP A 167 -4.03 -10.43 17.18
C TRP A 167 -4.38 -11.89 17.51
N LYS A 168 -3.46 -12.82 17.28
CA LYS A 168 -3.64 -14.25 17.57
C LYS A 168 -3.72 -14.53 19.08
N THR A 169 -3.06 -13.72 19.91
CA THR A 169 -3.09 -13.88 21.38
C THR A 169 -4.36 -13.30 22.02
N VAL A 170 -5.11 -12.48 21.28
CA VAL A 170 -6.39 -11.92 21.75
C VAL A 170 -7.46 -13.02 21.76
N PRO A 171 -8.18 -13.22 22.88
CA PRO A 171 -9.27 -14.19 22.94
C PRO A 171 -10.35 -13.87 21.90
N LYS A 172 -10.65 -14.82 21.00
CA LYS A 172 -11.76 -14.71 20.05
C LYS A 172 -13.03 -15.23 20.71
N THR A 173 -13.98 -14.36 21.02
CA THR A 173 -15.34 -14.76 21.39
C THR A 173 -16.27 -14.37 20.25
N GLU A 174 -17.21 -15.25 19.91
CA GLU A 174 -17.94 -15.25 18.62
C GLU A 174 -18.96 -14.10 18.45
N ASP A 175 -19.07 -13.17 19.41
CA ASP A 175 -20.05 -12.09 19.43
C ASP A 175 -19.50 -10.73 18.91
N ASP A 176 -20.31 -10.05 18.08
CA ASP A 176 -19.95 -8.80 17.37
C ASP A 176 -19.76 -7.58 18.31
N ALA A 177 -20.49 -7.53 19.44
CA ALA A 177 -20.27 -6.54 20.50
C ALA A 177 -18.89 -6.70 21.18
N LEU A 178 -18.33 -7.91 21.09
CA LEU A 178 -17.04 -8.28 21.65
C LEU A 178 -15.88 -7.98 20.67
N ALA A 179 -16.15 -7.70 19.39
CA ALA A 179 -15.13 -7.24 18.44
C ALA A 179 -14.53 -5.89 18.88
N THR A 180 -15.34 -5.00 19.45
CA THR A 180 -14.85 -3.73 20.04
C THR A 180 -14.01 -3.97 21.29
N ALA A 181 -14.39 -4.95 22.12
CA ALA A 181 -13.62 -5.34 23.31
C ALA A 181 -12.30 -6.03 22.93
N GLY A 182 -12.31 -6.90 21.91
CA GLY A 182 -11.13 -7.54 21.34
C GLY A 182 -10.16 -6.52 20.74
N LEU A 183 -10.67 -5.49 20.07
CA LEU A 183 -9.83 -4.38 19.58
C LEU A 183 -9.23 -3.54 20.72
N LYS A 184 -9.96 -3.31 21.82
CA LYS A 184 -9.40 -2.65 23.01
C LYS A 184 -8.31 -3.51 23.68
N LEU A 185 -8.52 -4.82 23.77
CA LEU A 185 -7.52 -5.76 24.27
C LEU A 185 -6.28 -5.82 23.36
N PHE A 186 -6.49 -5.80 22.05
CA PHE A 186 -5.44 -5.71 21.05
C PHE A 186 -4.64 -4.41 21.17
N ASP A 187 -5.32 -3.26 21.29
CA ASP A 187 -4.68 -1.97 21.51
C ASP A 187 -3.85 -2.01 22.79
N LYS A 188 -4.37 -2.59 23.88
CA LYS A 188 -3.61 -2.79 25.12
C LYS A 188 -2.38 -3.69 24.93
N ALA A 189 -2.48 -4.76 24.14
CA ALA A 189 -1.38 -5.69 23.90
C ALA A 189 -0.30 -5.10 22.98
N THR A 190 -0.66 -4.23 22.05
CA THR A 190 0.25 -3.66 21.05
C THR A 190 0.79 -2.28 21.42
N CYS A 191 0.02 -1.48 22.16
CA CYS A 191 0.35 -0.11 22.57
C CYS A 191 0.72 -0.02 24.06
N GLY A 192 0.84 -1.15 24.77
CA GLY A 192 0.77 -1.29 26.23
C GLY A 192 1.84 -0.63 27.11
N ASP A 193 2.64 0.31 26.61
CA ASP A 193 3.67 0.99 27.41
C ASP A 193 3.76 2.51 27.16
N CYS A 194 2.74 3.11 26.53
CA CYS A 194 2.64 4.57 26.40
C CYS A 194 1.82 5.26 27.51
N MET A 195 1.51 4.53 28.58
CA MET A 195 0.82 5.04 29.77
C MET A 195 1.83 5.61 30.77
N GLY A 196 2.44 6.73 30.42
CA GLY A 196 2.65 7.78 31.41
C GLY A 196 1.42 8.66 31.35
N ASP A 197 0.78 8.90 32.49
CA ASP A 197 -0.27 9.91 32.64
C ASP A 197 0.35 11.29 32.36
N GLU A 198 0.52 11.62 31.09
CA GLU A 198 0.64 13.00 30.64
C GLU A 198 -0.77 13.38 30.19
N ASP A 199 -1.43 14.16 31.04
CA ASP A 199 -2.67 14.88 30.73
C ASP A 199 -2.42 15.77 29.49
N ASP A 200 -2.49 15.18 28.30
CA ASP A 200 -2.46 15.92 27.04
C ASP A 200 -3.80 16.66 26.92
N ASP A 201 -3.72 17.93 27.27
CA ASP A 201 -4.74 18.98 27.15
C ASP A 201 -5.68 18.73 25.97
N GLU A 202 -6.99 18.67 26.25
CA GLU A 202 -8.09 18.46 25.28
C GLU A 202 -8.27 19.69 24.37
N GLY A 203 -7.18 20.18 23.78
CA GLY A 203 -7.14 21.24 22.80
C GLY A 203 -7.63 20.70 21.46
N GLY A 204 -8.94 20.85 21.20
CA GLY A 204 -9.59 20.38 19.98
C GLY A 204 -8.77 20.64 18.70
N LEU A 205 -8.63 19.61 17.87
CA LEU A 205 -7.88 19.66 16.61
C LEU A 205 -8.43 20.77 15.70
N LYS A 206 -7.56 21.69 15.28
CA LYS A 206 -7.90 22.74 14.29
C LYS A 206 -8.22 22.10 12.94
N ARG A 207 -9.22 22.65 12.22
CA ARG A 207 -9.60 22.19 10.86
C ARG A 207 -8.37 22.07 9.95
N SER A 208 -8.14 20.88 9.42
CA SER A 208 -7.13 20.64 8.39
C SER A 208 -7.69 21.07 7.04
N TYR A 209 -7.07 22.07 6.43
CA TYR A 209 -7.29 22.37 5.02
C TYR A 209 -6.35 21.47 4.22
N SER A 210 -6.90 20.61 3.37
CA SER A 210 -6.09 19.91 2.38
C SER A 210 -5.35 20.96 1.56
N SER A 211 -4.03 20.79 1.39
CA SER A 211 -3.29 21.58 0.42
C SER A 211 -4.03 21.52 -0.92
N PRO A 212 -4.10 22.62 -1.68
CA PRO A 212 -4.66 22.54 -3.01
C PRO A 212 -3.88 21.46 -3.74
N SER A 213 -4.58 20.43 -4.22
CA SER A 213 -4.01 19.51 -5.19
C SER A 213 -3.38 20.40 -6.25
N LEU A 214 -2.08 20.26 -6.48
CA LEU A 214 -1.54 20.74 -7.74
C LEU A 214 -2.39 20.02 -8.77
N ASP A 215 -3.25 20.77 -9.46
CA ASP A 215 -3.79 20.29 -10.72
C ASP A 215 -2.56 19.77 -11.45
N LEU A 216 -2.53 18.46 -11.68
CA LEU A 216 -1.83 18.00 -12.86
C LEU A 216 -2.55 18.78 -13.95
N GLU A 217 -1.99 19.93 -14.35
CA GLU A 217 -2.20 20.43 -15.69
C GLU A 217 -2.03 19.17 -16.51
N VAL A 218 -3.15 18.68 -17.02
CA VAL A 218 -3.20 17.56 -17.93
C VAL A 218 -2.38 18.10 -19.07
N ALA A 219 -1.07 17.80 -19.04
CA ALA A 219 -0.18 18.08 -20.13
C ALA A 219 -0.90 17.42 -21.29
N SER A 220 -1.43 18.28 -22.16
CA SER A 220 -2.24 17.89 -23.31
C SER A 220 -1.56 16.66 -23.90
N PRO A 221 -2.28 15.54 -24.11
CA PRO A 221 -1.62 14.30 -24.49
C PRO A 221 -0.77 14.62 -25.71
N THR A 222 0.55 14.53 -25.58
CA THR A 222 1.44 14.62 -26.73
C THR A 222 1.01 13.47 -27.62
N ILE A 223 0.20 13.78 -28.62
CA ILE A 223 -0.17 12.86 -29.69
C ILE A 223 1.15 12.61 -30.41
N VAL A 224 1.88 11.60 -29.95
CA VAL A 224 2.97 11.01 -30.72
C VAL A 224 2.28 10.38 -31.92
N LYS A 225 2.22 11.14 -33.01
CA LYS A 225 1.82 10.62 -34.31
C LYS A 225 2.87 9.59 -34.71
N VAL A 226 2.64 8.33 -34.32
CA VAL A 226 3.36 7.20 -34.88
C VAL A 226 2.95 7.12 -36.34
N LYS A 227 3.76 7.71 -37.22
CA LYS A 227 3.66 7.56 -38.67
C LYS A 227 4.01 6.11 -39.00
N ARG A 228 3.01 5.23 -38.93
CA ARG A 228 3.14 3.86 -39.40
C ARG A 228 3.31 3.91 -40.91
N ASN A 229 4.40 3.34 -41.43
CA ASN A 229 4.56 3.14 -42.86
C ASN A 229 3.39 2.26 -43.37
N ILE A 230 2.65 2.80 -44.33
CA ILE A 230 1.44 2.18 -44.91
C ILE A 230 1.75 1.00 -45.84
N SER A 231 3.01 0.58 -45.96
CA SER A 231 3.45 -0.46 -46.89
C SER A 231 3.15 -1.89 -46.43
N GLU A 232 2.69 -2.11 -45.20
CA GLU A 232 2.39 -3.46 -44.69
C GLU A 232 0.88 -3.80 -44.62
N ARG A 233 0.01 -2.93 -45.14
CA ARG A 233 -1.44 -3.18 -45.26
C ARG A 233 -1.83 -4.03 -46.48
N ARG A 234 -0.98 -4.95 -46.92
CA ARG A 234 -1.36 -6.00 -47.88
C ARG A 234 -1.16 -7.36 -47.24
N THR A 235 -2.14 -7.77 -46.43
CA THR A 235 -2.40 -9.19 -46.18
C THR A 235 -2.91 -9.81 -47.48
N TYR A 236 -2.01 -10.40 -48.27
CA TYR A 236 -2.39 -11.36 -49.32
C TYR A 236 -2.92 -12.63 -48.66
N ARG A 237 -4.15 -12.58 -48.14
CA ARG A 237 -4.91 -13.80 -47.92
C ARG A 237 -5.35 -14.29 -49.30
N ARG A 238 -4.58 -15.22 -49.87
CA ARG A 238 -5.06 -16.02 -51.01
C ARG A 238 -6.32 -16.75 -50.54
N THR A 239 -7.45 -16.48 -51.18
CA THR A 239 -8.69 -17.22 -50.98
C THR A 239 -8.45 -18.66 -51.46
N ILE A 240 -8.38 -19.61 -50.53
CA ILE A 240 -8.32 -21.03 -50.86
C ILE A 240 -9.73 -21.43 -51.29
N VAL A 241 -9.93 -21.75 -52.57
CA VAL A 241 -11.19 -22.30 -53.07
C VAL A 241 -11.29 -23.75 -52.60
N PRO A 242 -12.34 -24.17 -51.87
CA PRO A 242 -12.53 -25.56 -51.50
C PRO A 242 -12.79 -26.40 -52.75
N ARG A 243 -12.01 -27.46 -52.94
CA ARG A 243 -12.26 -28.46 -53.99
C ARG A 243 -13.47 -29.30 -53.58
N PHE A 244 -14.58 -29.15 -54.29
CA PHE A 244 -15.69 -30.11 -54.21
C PHE A 244 -15.20 -31.47 -54.73
N LYS A 245 -15.40 -32.53 -53.95
CA LYS A 245 -15.30 -33.90 -54.44
C LYS A 245 -16.67 -34.30 -54.97
N GLU A 246 -16.76 -34.51 -56.28
CA GLU A 246 -17.83 -35.29 -56.89
C GLU A 246 -17.56 -36.79 -56.62
N ALA A 247 -18.65 -37.57 -56.69
CA ALA A 247 -18.82 -38.98 -56.26
C ALA A 247 -17.67 -39.95 -56.58
#